data_AF-A0A1F4NZR7-F1
#
_entry.id   AF-A0A1F4NZR7-F1
#
_cell.length_a   1.000
_cell.length_b   1.000
_cell.length_c   1.000
_cell.angle_alpha   90.00
_cell.angle_beta   90.00
_cell.angle_gamma   90.00
#
_symmetry.space_group_name_H-M   'P 1'
#
loop_
_entity.id
_entity.type
_entity.pdbx_description
1 polymer ?
#
loop_
_entity_poly.entity_id
_entity_poly.type
_entity_poly.pdbx_seq_one_letter_code
_entity_poly.pdbx_strand_id
1 'polypeptide(L)'
;MKYLLDTNIVSYFLRDASPALSQRILDSNPDTLAISIISAGELRYGLSKLTPSLRATELAHRLNALLTAIPVLPLPAYAAPHYGHTQAQLETAGTPIGNNDLWIAAHALAQNMTLVTNNVGEFGRVQGLLVENWL
;
A
#
# COMPACT_ATOMS: atom_id res chain seq x y z
N MET A 1 4.47 -9.98 -13.28
CA MET A 1 3.35 -9.52 -12.44
C MET A 1 3.78 -8.23 -11.77
N LYS A 2 2.87 -7.28 -11.53
CA LYS A 2 3.20 -6.01 -10.84
C LYS A 2 2.48 -5.97 -9.50
N TYR A 3 3.15 -5.44 -8.49
CA TYR A 3 2.72 -5.42 -7.09
C TYR A 3 2.56 -3.98 -6.60
N LEU A 4 1.42 -3.69 -6.00
CA LEU A 4 1.19 -2.45 -5.27
C LEU A 4 1.37 -2.74 -3.79
N LEU A 5 2.35 -2.11 -3.15
CA LEU A 5 2.61 -2.30 -1.72
C LEU A 5 1.66 -1.41 -0.91
N ASP A 6 0.90 -2.03 -0.01
CA ASP A 6 0.05 -1.33 0.94
C ASP A 6 0.88 -0.60 2.01
N THR A 7 0.28 0.40 2.65
CA THR A 7 0.86 1.23 3.70
C THR A 7 1.40 0.40 4.86
N ASN A 8 0.68 -0.65 5.26
CA ASN A 8 1.14 -1.52 6.34
C ASN A 8 2.43 -2.26 5.95
N ILE A 9 2.50 -2.86 4.75
CA ILE A 9 3.69 -3.58 4.27
C ILE A 9 4.91 -2.67 4.24
N VAL A 10 4.75 -1.46 3.69
CA VAL A 10 5.84 -0.48 3.65
C VAL A 10 6.28 -0.08 5.07
N SER A 11 5.34 0.10 6.00
CA SER A 11 5.66 0.40 7.40
C SER A 11 6.42 -0.74 8.09
N TYR A 12 6.05 -2.00 7.85
CA TYR A 12 6.76 -3.17 8.36
C TYR A 12 8.19 -3.25 7.82
N PHE A 13 8.37 -3.01 6.52
CA PHE A 13 9.69 -2.98 5.89
C PHE A 13 10.59 -1.89 6.47
N LEU A 14 10.08 -0.66 6.59
CA LEU A 14 10.87 0.47 7.11
C LEU A 14 11.36 0.27 8.55
N ARG A 15 10.60 -0.47 9.35
CA ARG A 15 10.90 -0.79 10.75
C ARG A 15 11.73 -2.07 10.91
N ASP A 16 12.07 -2.73 9.81
CA ASP A 16 12.72 -4.04 9.79
C ASP A 16 11.99 -5.07 10.68
N ALA A 17 10.66 -5.06 10.60
CA ALA A 17 9.80 -5.83 11.50
C ALA A 17 9.57 -7.28 11.04
N SER A 18 10.02 -7.65 9.84
CA SER A 18 9.97 -9.03 9.33
C SER A 18 11.13 -9.28 8.35
N PRO A 19 12.12 -10.13 8.70
CA PRO A 19 13.21 -10.47 7.80
C PRO A 19 12.74 -11.13 6.50
N ALA A 20 11.65 -11.91 6.55
CA ALA A 20 11.08 -12.56 5.37
C ALA A 20 10.52 -11.53 4.37
N LEU A 21 9.81 -10.51 4.88
CA LEU A 21 9.34 -9.40 4.05
C LEU A 21 10.50 -8.61 3.46
N SER A 22 11.49 -8.25 4.29
CA SER A 22 12.68 -7.52 3.86
C SER A 22 13.39 -8.25 2.72
N GLN A 23 13.63 -9.55 2.89
CA GLN A 23 14.25 -10.39 1.87
C GLN A 23 13.41 -10.44 0.60
N ARG A 24 12.09 -10.65 0.71
CA ARG A 24 11.21 -10.73 -0.46
C ARG A 24 11.15 -9.43 -1.26
N ILE A 25 11.18 -8.27 -0.60
CA ILE A 25 11.26 -6.96 -1.27
C ILE A 25 12.61 -6.79 -1.97
N LEU A 26 13.71 -7.18 -1.31
CA LEU A 26 15.06 -7.08 -1.87
C LEU A 26 15.30 -8.03 -3.06
N ASP A 27 14.68 -9.21 -3.05
CA ASP A 27 14.75 -10.19 -4.14
C ASP A 27 13.80 -9.87 -5.31
N SER A 28 12.85 -8.95 -5.10
CA SER A 28 11.92 -8.53 -6.14
C SER A 28 12.58 -7.56 -7.12
N ASN A 29 12.22 -7.66 -8.40
CA ASN A 29 12.62 -6.64 -9.37
C ASN A 29 11.94 -5.29 -9.00
N PRO A 30 12.70 -4.19 -8.77
CA PRO A 30 12.13 -2.89 -8.43
C PRO A 30 11.07 -2.38 -9.42
N ASP A 31 11.20 -2.69 -10.71
CA ASP A 31 10.24 -2.29 -11.76
C ASP A 31 8.88 -3.00 -11.65
N THR A 32 8.82 -4.06 -10.82
CA THR A 32 7.60 -4.80 -10.53
C THR A 32 6.91 -4.34 -9.26
N LEU A 33 7.56 -3.50 -8.44
CA LEU A 33 7.01 -2.96 -7.21
C LEU A 33 6.54 -1.52 -7.42
N ALA A 34 5.50 -1.12 -6.72
CA ALA A 34 5.03 0.25 -6.69
C ALA A 34 4.38 0.57 -5.35
N ILE A 35 4.28 1.87 -5.05
CA ILE A 35 3.56 2.38 -3.88
C ILE A 35 2.49 3.35 -4.38
N SER A 36 1.28 3.27 -3.84
CA SER A 36 0.23 4.25 -4.16
C SER A 36 0.59 5.62 -3.59
N ILE A 37 0.29 6.72 -4.30
CA ILE A 37 0.40 8.07 -3.73
C ILE A 37 -0.40 8.23 -2.43
N ILE A 38 -1.50 7.47 -2.27
CA ILE A 38 -2.30 7.44 -1.04
C ILE A 38 -1.46 6.87 0.12
N SER A 39 -0.85 5.70 -0.08
CA SER A 39 0.02 5.07 0.91
C SER A 39 1.25 5.93 1.24
N ALA A 40 1.86 6.57 0.24
CA ALA A 40 2.94 7.52 0.47
C ALA A 40 2.48 8.71 1.34
N GLY A 41 1.25 9.21 1.13
CA GLY A 41 0.63 10.22 1.97
C GLY A 41 0.43 9.76 3.41
N GLU A 42 -0.08 8.54 3.62
CA GLU A 42 -0.27 7.96 4.95
C GLU A 42 1.04 7.77 5.71
N LEU A 43 2.08 7.28 5.03
CA LEU A 43 3.42 7.13 5.61
C LEU A 43 4.01 8.48 6.03
N ARG A 44 3.88 9.51 5.18
CA ARG A 44 4.32 10.88 5.52
C ARG A 44 3.52 11.47 6.67
N TYR A 45 2.20 11.26 6.71
CA TYR A 45 1.38 11.66 7.84
C TYR A 45 1.82 10.98 9.14
N GLY A 46 2.05 9.66 9.10
CA GLY A 46 2.55 8.90 10.24
C GLY A 46 3.89 9.43 10.77
N LEU A 47 4.81 9.79 9.86
CA LEU A 47 6.09 10.40 10.21
C LEU A 47 5.92 11.78 10.88
N SER A 48 5.04 12.63 10.34
CA SER A 48 4.77 13.97 10.87
C SER A 48 4.16 13.97 12.28
N LYS A 49 3.59 12.85 12.72
CA LYS A 49 3.06 12.70 14.10
C LYS A 49 4.12 12.32 15.13
N LEU A 50 5.31 11.91 14.71
CA LEU A 50 6.33 11.45 15.64
C LEU A 50 6.97 12.63 16.39
N THR A 51 7.26 12.41 17.67
CA THR A 51 8.08 13.34 18.44
C THR A 51 9.51 13.39 17.87
N PRO A 52 10.10 14.60 17.69
CA PRO A 52 11.46 14.74 17.21
C PRO A 52 12.44 13.90 18.03
N SER A 53 13.17 13.02 17.35
CA SER A 53 14.13 12.10 17.95
C SER A 53 15.06 11.55 16.86
N LEU A 54 16.22 11.02 17.26
CA LEU A 54 17.14 10.34 16.32
C LEU A 54 16.43 9.22 15.54
N ARG A 55 15.56 8.47 16.21
CA ARG A 55 14.77 7.40 15.59
C ARG A 55 13.80 7.95 14.53
N ALA A 56 13.14 9.07 14.80
CA ALA A 56 12.24 9.70 13.83
C ALA A 56 13.01 10.21 12.61
N THR A 57 14.18 10.81 12.80
CA THR A 57 15.07 11.24 11.71
C THR A 57 15.54 10.07 10.86
N GLU A 58 15.98 8.98 11.48
CA GLU A 58 16.39 7.76 10.77
C GLU A 58 15.24 7.16 9.94
N LEU A 59 14.04 7.07 10.53
CA LEU A 59 12.85 6.59 9.83
C LEU A 59 12.49 7.50 8.63
N ALA A 60 12.63 8.82 8.78
CA ALA A 60 12.42 9.77 7.69
C ALA A 60 13.41 9.53 6.53
N HIS A 61 14.68 9.31 6.84
CA HIS A 61 15.70 9.01 5.83
C HIS A 61 15.39 7.69 5.10
N ARG A 62 15.03 6.64 5.84
CA ARG A 62 14.64 5.34 5.26
C ARG A 62 13.41 5.47 4.36
N LEU A 63 12.39 6.21 4.79
CA LEU A 63 11.19 6.44 3.98
C LEU A 63 11.54 7.17 2.68
N ASN A 64 12.33 8.24 2.75
CA ASN A 64 12.71 9.00 1.54
C ASN A 64 13.56 8.15 0.58
N ALA A 65 14.50 7.35 1.09
CA ALA A 65 15.28 6.42 0.28
C ALA A 65 14.38 5.38 -0.41
N LEU A 66 13.43 4.80 0.32
CA LEU A 66 12.50 3.82 -0.23
C LEU A 66 11.60 4.41 -1.31
N LEU A 67 11.00 5.58 -1.08
CA LEU A 67 10.13 6.26 -2.06
C LEU A 67 10.91 6.77 -3.29
N THR A 68 12.25 6.81 -3.22
CA THR A 68 13.12 7.07 -4.38
C THR A 68 13.41 5.78 -5.14
N ALA A 69 13.56 4.66 -4.44
CA ALA A 69 13.88 3.36 -5.03
C ALA A 69 12.67 2.63 -5.64
N ILE A 70 11.50 2.76 -5.03
CA ILE A 70 10.24 2.16 -5.51
C ILE A 70 9.33 3.26 -6.06
N PRO A 71 8.82 3.13 -7.30
CA PRO A 71 8.00 4.17 -7.90
C PRO A 71 6.70 4.42 -7.11
N VAL A 72 6.47 5.69 -6.78
CA VAL A 72 5.19 6.15 -6.23
C VAL A 72 4.28 6.52 -7.38
N LEU A 73 3.21 5.75 -7.58
CA LEU A 73 2.30 5.96 -8.70
C LEU A 73 1.25 7.02 -8.36
N PRO A 74 0.98 7.99 -9.26
CA PRO A 74 -0.16 8.87 -9.13
C PRO A 74 -1.46 8.06 -9.27
N LEU A 75 -2.52 8.46 -8.58
CA LEU A 75 -3.81 7.83 -8.74
C LEU A 75 -4.38 8.19 -10.13
N PRO A 76 -4.56 7.21 -11.04
CA PRO A 76 -5.09 7.51 -12.35
C PRO A 76 -6.58 7.86 -12.27
N ALA A 77 -7.05 8.74 -13.16
CA ALA A 77 -8.48 9.10 -13.22
C ALA A 77 -9.40 7.88 -13.46
N TYR A 78 -8.91 6.87 -14.19
CA TYR A 78 -9.65 5.63 -14.43
C TYR A 78 -9.75 4.71 -13.20
N ALA A 79 -9.19 5.07 -12.04
CA ALA A 79 -9.50 4.41 -10.76
C ALA A 79 -10.88 4.80 -10.21
N ALA A 80 -11.43 5.94 -10.60
CA ALA A 80 -12.75 6.41 -10.13
C ALA A 80 -13.90 5.40 -10.33
N PRO A 81 -14.07 4.76 -11.50
CA PRO A 81 -15.11 3.74 -11.65
C PRO A 81 -14.88 2.51 -10.76
N HIS A 82 -13.63 2.08 -10.56
CA HIS A 82 -13.31 0.97 -9.65
C HIS A 82 -13.66 1.33 -8.20
N TYR A 83 -13.38 2.55 -7.77
CA TYR A 83 -13.78 3.05 -6.46
C TYR A 83 -15.29 3.00 -6.27
N GLY A 84 -16.05 3.61 -7.20
CA GLY A 84 -17.50 3.73 -7.07
C GLY A 84 -18.19 2.37 -7.07
N HIS A 85 -17.75 1.46 -7.94
CA HIS A 85 -18.26 0.10 -7.97
C HIS A 85 -17.93 -0.66 -6.68
N THR A 86 -16.67 -0.63 -6.24
CA THR A 86 -16.22 -1.31 -5.03
C THR A 86 -16.97 -0.81 -3.79
N GLN A 87 -17.11 0.51 -3.64
CA GLN A 87 -17.84 1.12 -2.52
C GLN A 87 -19.29 0.62 -2.48
N ALA A 88 -20.01 0.69 -3.60
CA ALA A 88 -21.40 0.27 -3.67
C ALA A 88 -21.57 -1.23 -3.35
N GLN A 89 -20.63 -2.07 -3.80
CA GLN A 89 -20.63 -3.50 -3.49
C GLN A 89 -20.40 -3.76 -1.99
N LEU A 90 -19.39 -3.13 -1.40
CA LEU A 90 -19.07 -3.30 0.02
C LEU A 90 -20.19 -2.78 0.93
N GLU A 91 -20.81 -1.65 0.58
CA GLU A 91 -21.97 -1.10 1.29
C GLU A 91 -23.17 -2.04 1.21
N THR A 92 -23.50 -2.55 0.02
CA THR A 92 -24.59 -3.50 -0.17
C THR A 92 -24.36 -4.79 0.63
N ALA A 93 -23.11 -5.24 0.72
CA ALA A 93 -22.73 -6.41 1.49
C ALA A 93 -22.59 -6.14 3.00
N GLY A 94 -22.70 -4.89 3.46
CA GLY A 94 -22.51 -4.52 4.87
C GLY A 94 -21.08 -4.73 5.39
N THR A 95 -20.07 -4.70 4.51
CA THR A 95 -18.67 -5.01 4.85
C THR A 95 -17.70 -3.92 4.39
N PRO A 96 -17.87 -2.66 4.84
CA PRO A 96 -17.00 -1.56 4.44
C PRO A 96 -15.54 -1.81 4.83
N ILE A 97 -14.63 -1.15 4.10
CA ILE A 97 -13.19 -1.07 4.39
C ILE A 97 -12.79 0.39 4.62
N GLY A 98 -11.57 0.64 5.08
CA GLY A 98 -11.07 2.00 5.29
C GLY A 98 -11.16 2.90 4.04
N ASN A 99 -11.44 4.20 4.22
CA ASN A 99 -11.58 5.14 3.10
C ASN A 99 -10.33 5.22 2.21
N ASN A 100 -9.13 5.20 2.81
CA ASN A 100 -7.88 5.18 2.04
C ASN A 100 -7.62 3.80 1.43
N ASP A 101 -7.92 2.72 2.16
CA ASP A 101 -7.81 1.34 1.68
C ASP A 101 -8.66 1.12 0.43
N LEU A 102 -9.86 1.69 0.39
CA LEU A 102 -10.72 1.69 -0.79
C LEU A 102 -10.07 2.36 -2.01
N TRP A 103 -9.41 3.51 -1.82
CA TRP A 103 -8.65 4.14 -2.90
C TRP A 103 -7.44 3.31 -3.32
N ILE A 104 -6.76 2.66 -2.38
CA ILE A 104 -5.63 1.76 -2.66
C ILE A 104 -6.09 0.53 -3.45
N ALA A 105 -7.22 -0.07 -3.06
CA ALA A 105 -7.84 -1.19 -3.77
C ALA A 105 -8.26 -0.77 -5.20
N ALA A 106 -8.94 0.37 -5.34
CA ALA A 106 -9.32 0.92 -6.63
C ALA A 106 -8.11 1.23 -7.52
N HIS A 107 -7.01 1.71 -6.94
CA HIS A 107 -5.76 1.95 -7.65
C HIS A 107 -5.14 0.63 -8.17
N ALA A 108 -5.07 -0.41 -7.32
CA ALA A 108 -4.57 -1.71 -7.72
C ALA A 108 -5.41 -2.34 -8.85
N LEU A 109 -6.74 -2.29 -8.73
CA LEU A 109 -7.67 -2.76 -9.77
C LEU A 109 -7.45 -2.02 -11.11
N ALA A 110 -7.41 -0.69 -11.06
CA ALA A 110 -7.22 0.16 -12.24
C ALA A 110 -5.94 -0.17 -13.00
N GLN A 111 -4.85 -0.45 -12.27
CA GLN A 111 -3.54 -0.75 -12.85
C GLN A 111 -3.31 -2.25 -13.13
N ASN A 112 -4.31 -3.11 -12.87
CA ASN A 112 -4.17 -4.58 -12.91
C ASN A 112 -2.99 -5.10 -12.09
N MET A 113 -2.83 -4.57 -10.87
CA MET A 113 -1.75 -4.92 -9.94
C MET A 113 -2.26 -5.81 -8.82
N THR A 114 -1.37 -6.66 -8.28
CA THR A 114 -1.63 -7.43 -7.06
C THR A 114 -1.31 -6.57 -5.86
N LEU A 115 -2.27 -6.42 -4.95
CA LEU A 115 -2.06 -5.68 -3.71
C LEU A 115 -1.33 -6.58 -2.71
N VAL A 116 -0.19 -6.12 -2.22
CA VAL A 116 0.53 -6.78 -1.12
C VAL A 116 0.10 -6.10 0.18
N THR A 117 -0.54 -6.86 1.08
CA THR A 117 -1.09 -6.32 2.34
C THR A 117 -1.08 -7.37 3.44
N ASN A 118 -0.95 -6.93 4.69
CA ASN A 118 -1.23 -7.77 5.85
C ASN A 118 -2.73 -7.80 6.20
N ASN A 119 -3.55 -6.91 5.62
CA ASN A 119 -4.98 -6.80 5.90
C ASN A 119 -5.83 -7.61 4.91
N VAL A 120 -5.46 -8.88 4.71
CA VAL A 120 -6.11 -9.77 3.72
C VAL A 120 -7.62 -9.92 4.00
N GLY A 121 -8.03 -9.83 5.27
CA GLY A 121 -9.43 -9.94 5.66
C GLY A 121 -10.32 -8.77 5.19
N GLU A 122 -9.77 -7.57 5.06
CA GLU A 122 -10.49 -6.43 4.48
C GLU A 122 -10.39 -6.43 2.95
N PHE A 123 -9.18 -6.47 2.42
CA PHE A 123 -8.96 -6.38 0.97
C PHE A 123 -9.52 -7.59 0.20
N GLY A 124 -9.59 -8.76 0.82
CA GLY A 124 -10.21 -9.96 0.23
C GLY A 124 -11.72 -9.83 -0.01
N ARG A 125 -12.37 -8.79 0.55
CA ARG A 125 -13.79 -8.48 0.29
C ARG A 125 -14.00 -7.75 -1.04
N VAL A 126 -12.94 -7.15 -1.60
CA VAL A 126 -12.99 -6.42 -2.85
C VAL A 126 -12.99 -7.40 -4.02
N GLN A 127 -14.11 -7.45 -4.74
CA GLN A 127 -14.25 -8.37 -5.87
C GLN A 127 -13.24 -8.06 -6.98
N GLY A 128 -12.52 -9.09 -7.45
CA GLY A 128 -11.55 -8.96 -8.54
C GLY A 128 -10.18 -8.41 -8.14
N LEU A 129 -9.98 -8.02 -6.87
CA LEU A 129 -8.68 -7.60 -6.37
C LEU A 129 -7.82 -8.83 -6.06
N LEU A 130 -6.64 -8.90 -6.69
CA LEU A 130 -5.63 -9.89 -6.32
C LEU A 130 -4.87 -9.41 -5.10
N VAL A 131 -4.76 -10.27 -4.09
CA VAL A 131 -4.13 -9.94 -2.80
C VAL A 131 -3.08 -10.99 -2.44
N GLU A 132 -1.91 -10.54 -1.99
CA GLU A 132 -0.89 -11.39 -1.38
C GLU A 132 -0.50 -10.88 0.00
N ASN A 133 -0.23 -11.81 0.92
CA ASN A 133 0.43 -11.50 2.19
C ASN A 133 1.89 -11.95 2.13
N TRP A 134 2.80 -11.04 2.44
CA TRP A 134 4.25 -11.27 2.44
C TRP A 134 4.84 -11.28 3.87
N LEU A 135 4.00 -11.22 4.89
CA LEU A 135 4.35 -11.34 6.31
C LEU A 135 4.05 -12.73 6.86
#